data_AF-A0A1E3YBK2-F1
#
_entry.id   AF-A0A1E3YBK2-F1
#
_cell.length_a   1.000
_cell.length_b   1.000
_cell.length_c   1.000
_cell.angle_alpha   90.00
_cell.angle_beta   90.00
_cell.angle_gamma   90.00
#
_symmetry.space_group_name_H-M   'P 1'
#
loop_
_entity.id
_entity.type
_entity.pdbx_description
1 polymer ?
#
loop_
_entity_poly.entity_id
_entity_poly.type
_entity_poly.pdbx_seq_one_letter_code
_entity_poly.pdbx_strand_id
1 'polypeptide(L)'
;MADPRDERAADNAVDLGEYCRRVEAHLARVNEGHLIRIAGTAFELVRTWALAGIPLSIVYRGIDQKVERHRAGRSKRPLRLEFCDADVRALFDDWRRAVGAWGQAEAVDARDLPPAIEERRRPSMTRQLDRAIDRLVAASGRLDLPAGLPEALTTILDDLVLLRDELRRARGTAREALIARVAAIDRSVAGAARNAAGAALAAVEAEARGELAPFRGRMPAEAWDRAVAASTDRLLREQYGLPVLEASTLGHAADGDGA
;
A
#
# COMPACT_ATOMS: atom_id res chain seq x y z
N MET A 1 15.32 -34.22 24.99
CA MET A 1 14.86 -34.47 23.60
C MET A 1 13.92 -33.34 23.27
N ALA A 2 14.43 -32.27 22.66
CA ALA A 2 13.64 -31.07 22.35
C ALA A 2 12.62 -31.39 21.25
N ASP A 3 11.41 -30.85 21.36
CA ASP A 3 10.34 -31.06 20.37
C ASP A 3 10.70 -30.30 19.07
N PRO A 4 10.78 -30.97 17.90
CA PRO A 4 11.06 -30.32 16.61
C PRO A 4 10.01 -29.26 16.19
N ARG A 5 8.93 -29.08 16.95
CA ARG A 5 7.97 -27.97 16.82
C ARG A 5 8.45 -26.66 17.47
N ASP A 6 9.29 -26.72 18.50
CA ASP A 6 9.83 -25.53 19.16
C ASP A 6 10.92 -24.85 18.31
N GLU A 7 11.69 -25.62 17.53
CA GLU A 7 12.70 -25.06 16.61
C GLU A 7 12.08 -24.34 15.41
N ARG A 8 10.93 -24.83 14.89
CA ARG A 8 10.19 -24.16 13.79
C ARG A 8 9.50 -22.86 14.20
N ALA A 9 9.20 -22.69 15.49
CA ALA A 9 8.63 -21.47 16.03
C ALA A 9 9.69 -20.36 16.20
N ALA A 10 10.96 -20.74 16.46
CA ALA A 10 12.07 -19.80 16.61
C ALA A 10 12.51 -19.16 15.28
N ASP A 11 12.43 -19.90 14.17
CA ASP A 11 12.80 -19.42 12.81
C ASP A 11 11.77 -18.45 12.19
N ASN A 12 10.59 -18.31 12.80
CA ASN A 12 9.49 -17.48 12.33
C ASN A 12 9.24 -16.26 13.23
N ALA A 13 10.15 -15.99 14.16
CA ALA A 13 10.11 -14.81 15.02
C ALA A 13 10.58 -13.59 14.21
N VAL A 14 9.66 -12.66 13.94
CA VAL A 14 10.01 -11.35 13.35
C VAL A 14 11.15 -10.75 14.18
N ASP A 15 12.32 -10.52 13.55
CA ASP A 15 13.42 -9.80 14.20
C ASP A 15 12.97 -8.35 14.42
N LEU A 16 12.40 -8.12 15.60
CA LEU A 16 11.87 -6.84 16.02
C LEU A 16 12.97 -5.77 16.04
N GLY A 17 14.21 -6.16 16.33
CA GLY A 17 15.35 -5.25 16.32
C GLY A 17 15.63 -4.73 14.92
N GLU A 18 15.65 -5.62 13.92
CA GLU A 18 15.84 -5.24 12.52
C GLU A 18 14.65 -4.47 11.96
N TYR A 19 13.42 -4.89 12.29
CA TYR A 19 12.21 -4.18 11.90
C TYR A 19 12.22 -2.73 12.42
N CYS A 20 12.55 -2.52 13.70
CA CYS A 20 12.66 -1.18 14.28
C CYS A 20 13.73 -0.32 13.60
N ARG A 21 14.95 -0.86 13.38
CA ARG A 21 16.04 -0.13 12.69
C ARG A 21 15.64 0.30 11.28
N ARG A 22 14.93 -0.57 10.57
CA ARG A 22 14.43 -0.28 9.21
C ARG A 22 13.38 0.84 9.21
N VAL A 23 12.46 0.86 10.18
CA VAL A 23 11.50 1.97 10.35
C VAL A 23 12.19 3.26 10.77
N GLU A 24 13.17 3.22 11.68
CA GLU A 24 13.99 4.38 12.09
C GLU A 24 14.70 5.01 10.90
N ALA A 25 15.39 4.20 10.09
CA ALA A 25 16.12 4.65 8.91
C ALA A 25 15.18 5.32 7.89
N HIS A 26 13.98 4.77 7.69
CA HIS A 26 12.98 5.38 6.82
C HIS A 26 12.48 6.72 7.36
N LEU A 27 12.13 6.76 8.65
CA LEU A 27 11.61 7.97 9.28
C LEU A 27 12.66 9.10 9.35
N ALA A 28 13.93 8.77 9.57
CA ALA A 28 15.02 9.74 9.53
C ALA A 28 15.21 10.33 8.13
N ARG A 29 15.09 9.51 7.08
CA ARG A 29 15.22 9.96 5.68
C ARG A 29 14.12 10.93 5.29
N VAL A 30 12.85 10.61 5.61
CA VAL A 30 11.71 11.47 5.25
C VAL A 30 11.66 12.77 6.07
N ASN A 31 12.28 12.77 7.25
CA ASN A 31 12.50 13.96 8.08
C ASN A 31 13.84 14.65 7.79
N GLU A 32 14.40 14.48 6.58
CA GLU A 32 15.57 15.25 6.12
C GLU A 32 16.81 15.10 7.02
N GLY A 33 17.00 13.92 7.60
CA GLY A 33 18.19 13.57 8.37
C GLY A 33 18.09 13.86 9.87
N HIS A 34 16.92 14.27 10.38
CA HIS A 34 16.71 14.33 11.82
C HIS A 34 16.81 12.92 12.42
N LEU A 35 17.81 12.72 13.29
CA LEU A 35 18.01 11.47 14.00
C LEU A 35 16.80 11.20 14.90
N ILE A 36 16.02 10.17 14.55
CA ILE A 36 14.88 9.73 15.33
C ILE A 36 15.17 8.33 15.84
N ARG A 37 15.27 8.20 17.16
CA ARG A 37 15.37 6.91 17.83
C ARG A 37 13.98 6.50 18.30
N ILE A 38 13.52 5.34 17.86
CA ILE A 38 12.24 4.75 18.24
C ILE A 38 12.42 4.16 19.65
N ALA A 39 11.86 4.85 20.64
CA ALA A 39 11.91 4.47 22.04
C ALA A 39 10.55 4.76 22.72
N GLY A 40 10.33 4.15 23.89
CA GLY A 40 9.10 4.38 24.68
C GLY A 40 7.83 4.06 23.88
N THR A 41 6.87 4.99 23.86
CA THR A 41 5.58 4.80 23.17
C THR A 41 5.71 4.52 21.68
N ALA A 42 6.72 5.11 21.00
CA ALA A 42 6.96 4.84 19.59
C ALA A 42 7.48 3.41 19.36
N PHE A 43 8.25 2.86 20.29
CA PHE A 43 8.70 1.47 20.23
C PHE A 43 7.55 0.49 20.44
N GLU A 44 6.70 0.73 21.42
CA GLU A 44 5.50 -0.09 21.67
C GLU A 44 4.57 -0.13 20.45
N LEU A 45 4.45 1.01 19.75
CA LEU A 45 3.69 1.13 18.52
C LEU A 45 4.28 0.27 17.38
N VAL A 46 5.58 0.41 17.11
CA VAL A 46 6.25 -0.38 16.06
C VAL A 46 6.24 -1.87 16.39
N ARG A 47 6.41 -2.23 17.67
CA ARG A 47 6.26 -3.59 18.14
C ARG A 47 4.85 -4.12 17.86
N THR A 48 3.82 -3.31 18.08
CA THR A 48 2.44 -3.70 17.78
C THR A 48 2.26 -3.95 16.27
N TRP A 49 2.86 -3.14 15.40
CA TRP A 49 2.82 -3.41 13.95
C TRP A 49 3.57 -4.68 13.56
N ALA A 50 4.77 -4.89 14.10
CA ALA A 50 5.57 -6.09 13.83
C ALA A 50 4.83 -7.36 14.31
N LEU A 51 4.27 -7.34 15.53
CA LEU A 51 3.50 -8.46 16.09
C LEU A 51 2.18 -8.69 15.34
N ALA A 52 1.54 -7.63 14.86
CA ALA A 52 0.36 -7.71 13.99
C ALA A 52 0.71 -8.20 12.58
N GLY A 53 1.99 -8.33 12.25
CA GLY A 53 2.43 -8.82 10.96
C GLY A 53 2.30 -7.80 9.83
N ILE A 54 2.42 -6.51 10.14
CA ILE A 54 2.40 -5.48 9.11
C ILE A 54 3.74 -5.53 8.36
N PRO A 55 3.76 -5.63 7.01
CA PRO A 55 5.01 -5.56 6.24
C PRO A 55 5.65 -4.17 6.33
N LEU A 56 6.99 -4.11 6.32
CA LEU A 56 7.74 -2.84 6.38
C LEU A 56 7.36 -1.87 5.27
N SER A 57 7.11 -2.39 4.09
CA SER A 57 6.62 -1.62 2.95
C SER A 57 5.28 -0.93 3.19
N ILE A 58 4.33 -1.60 3.85
CA ILE A 58 3.06 -0.99 4.25
C ILE A 58 3.31 0.13 5.28
N VAL A 59 4.24 -0.10 6.22
CA VAL A 59 4.65 0.94 7.17
C VAL A 59 5.25 2.15 6.45
N TYR A 60 6.18 1.94 5.52
CA TYR A 60 6.81 3.00 4.75
C TYR A 60 5.79 3.81 3.95
N ARG A 61 4.89 3.14 3.23
CA ARG A 61 3.83 3.82 2.47
C ARG A 61 2.90 4.62 3.39
N GLY A 62 2.59 4.12 4.58
CA GLY A 62 1.80 4.85 5.57
C GLY A 62 2.51 6.12 6.07
N ILE A 63 3.81 6.00 6.36
CA ILE A 63 4.66 7.14 6.73
C ILE A 63 4.71 8.16 5.58
N ASP A 64 4.96 7.73 4.35
CA ASP A 64 5.10 8.62 3.19
C ASP A 64 3.81 9.39 2.90
N GLN A 65 2.65 8.73 2.98
CA GLN A 65 1.35 9.40 2.85
C GLN A 65 1.13 10.44 3.95
N LYS A 66 1.64 10.18 5.16
CA LYS A 66 1.53 11.13 6.26
C LYS A 66 2.48 12.30 6.06
N VAL A 67 3.71 12.07 5.60
CA VAL A 67 4.70 13.09 5.27
C VAL A 67 4.18 14.03 4.20
N GLU A 68 3.58 13.49 3.14
CA GLU A 68 3.01 14.31 2.05
C GLU A 68 1.92 15.25 2.59
N ARG A 69 0.99 14.73 3.40
CA ARG A 69 -0.03 15.56 4.07
C ARG A 69 0.58 16.56 5.04
N HIS A 70 1.63 16.17 5.76
CA HIS A 70 2.30 17.01 6.74
C HIS A 70 3.05 18.17 6.09
N ARG A 71 3.67 17.96 4.91
CA ARG A 71 4.31 18.98 4.08
C ARG A 71 3.31 19.89 3.37
N ALA A 72 2.16 19.36 2.96
CA ALA A 72 1.07 20.16 2.41
C ALA A 72 0.44 21.07 3.49
N GLY A 73 0.45 20.64 4.75
CA GLY A 73 0.22 21.53 5.90
C GLY A 73 1.43 22.44 6.12
N ARG A 74 1.22 23.69 6.57
CA ARG A 74 2.29 24.68 6.81
C ARG A 74 3.27 24.31 7.95
N SER A 75 3.33 23.06 8.38
CA SER A 75 4.17 22.60 9.49
C SER A 75 5.58 22.29 9.00
N LYS A 76 6.58 23.01 9.55
CA LYS A 76 8.01 22.76 9.31
C LYS A 76 8.64 21.80 10.33
N ARG A 77 7.84 21.23 11.24
CA ARG A 77 8.35 20.35 12.31
C ARG A 77 8.57 18.93 11.78
N PRO A 78 9.55 18.18 12.27
CA PRO A 78 9.70 16.76 11.92
C PRO A 78 8.43 15.97 12.26
N LEU A 79 8.05 15.06 11.37
CA LEU A 79 6.92 14.16 11.57
C LEU A 79 7.27 13.13 12.64
N ARG A 80 6.38 12.97 13.63
CA ARG A 80 6.50 11.90 14.61
C ARG A 80 5.73 10.65 14.20
N LEU A 81 6.27 9.50 14.58
CA LEU A 81 5.76 8.19 14.16
C LEU A 81 4.34 7.90 14.66
N GLU A 82 3.96 8.41 15.84
CA GLU A 82 2.64 8.12 16.42
C GLU A 82 1.50 8.65 15.55
N PHE A 83 1.78 9.67 14.73
CA PHE A 83 0.79 10.23 13.81
C PHE A 83 0.58 9.39 12.55
N CYS A 84 1.38 8.35 12.33
CA CYS A 84 1.32 7.47 11.16
C CYS A 84 0.46 6.22 11.40
N ASP A 85 0.14 5.87 12.65
CA ASP A 85 -0.54 4.61 13.01
C ASP A 85 -1.84 4.37 12.25
N ALA A 86 -2.73 5.35 12.25
CA ALA A 86 -4.01 5.24 11.56
C ALA A 86 -3.85 4.96 10.05
N ASP A 87 -2.83 5.56 9.43
CA ASP A 87 -2.61 5.42 7.99
C ASP A 87 -1.92 4.09 7.65
N VAL A 88 -0.98 3.63 8.50
CA VAL A 88 -0.34 2.31 8.40
C VAL A 88 -1.39 1.20 8.56
N ARG A 89 -2.27 1.30 9.56
CA ARG A 89 -3.33 0.31 9.82
C ARG A 89 -4.36 0.27 8.69
N ALA A 90 -4.81 1.43 8.21
CA ALA A 90 -5.74 1.49 7.09
C ALA A 90 -5.16 0.82 5.84
N LEU A 91 -3.91 1.13 5.50
CA LEU A 91 -3.20 0.49 4.39
C LEU A 91 -3.03 -1.01 4.59
N PHE A 92 -2.76 -1.45 5.82
CA PHE A 92 -2.64 -2.87 6.12
C PHE A 92 -3.97 -3.60 5.98
N ASP A 93 -5.08 -2.99 6.40
CA ASP A 93 -6.41 -3.56 6.22
C ASP A 93 -6.79 -3.65 4.74
N ASP A 94 -6.49 -2.62 3.95
CA ASP A 94 -6.74 -2.62 2.50
C ASP A 94 -5.87 -3.66 1.79
N TRP A 95 -4.59 -3.77 2.19
CA TRP A 95 -3.70 -4.82 1.71
C TRP A 95 -4.23 -6.21 2.07
N ARG A 96 -4.68 -6.43 3.31
CA ARG A 96 -5.30 -7.70 3.74
C ARG A 96 -6.53 -8.05 2.89
N ARG A 97 -7.40 -7.07 2.61
CA ARG A 97 -8.58 -7.26 1.76
C ARG A 97 -8.19 -7.61 0.32
N ALA A 98 -7.17 -6.95 -0.24
CA ALA A 98 -6.69 -7.18 -1.60
C ALA A 98 -6.04 -8.55 -1.79
N VAL A 99 -5.31 -9.05 -0.78
CA VAL A 99 -4.70 -10.39 -0.78
C VAL A 99 -5.76 -11.51 -0.65
N GLY A 100 -6.92 -11.18 -0.08
CA GLY A 100 -8.15 -11.99 -0.16
C GLY A 100 -8.10 -13.33 0.57
N ALA A 101 -7.10 -13.62 1.40
CA ALA A 101 -6.93 -14.97 1.95
C ALA A 101 -6.12 -15.05 3.24
N TRP A 102 -6.36 -14.11 4.14
CA TRP A 102 -6.26 -14.42 5.56
C TRP A 102 -7.58 -15.05 5.96
N GLY A 103 -7.59 -16.35 6.25
CA GLY A 103 -8.74 -17.00 6.88
C GLY A 103 -9.23 -16.13 8.04
N GLN A 104 -10.55 -16.13 8.25
CA GLN A 104 -11.23 -15.41 9.33
C GLN A 104 -10.64 -15.81 10.71
N ALA A 105 -9.48 -15.29 11.04
CA ALA A 105 -8.90 -15.34 12.36
C ALA A 105 -9.53 -14.17 13.11
N GLU A 106 -10.62 -14.53 13.79
CA GLU A 106 -11.30 -13.80 14.85
C GLU A 106 -11.66 -12.35 14.49
N ALA A 107 -12.92 -12.18 14.11
CA ALA A 107 -13.65 -10.97 14.42
C ALA A 107 -13.54 -10.75 15.93
N VAL A 108 -12.52 -10.01 16.36
CA VAL A 108 -12.50 -9.39 17.68
C VAL A 108 -13.70 -8.46 17.66
N ASP A 109 -14.66 -8.74 18.54
CA ASP A 109 -15.97 -8.10 18.60
C ASP A 109 -15.81 -6.58 18.54
N ALA A 110 -16.22 -5.99 17.41
CA ALA A 110 -16.12 -4.56 17.12
C ALA A 110 -17.15 -3.73 17.92
N ARG A 111 -17.52 -4.20 19.11
CA ARG A 111 -18.63 -3.64 19.90
C ARG A 111 -18.21 -2.66 20.99
N ASP A 112 -16.91 -2.50 21.27
CA ASP A 112 -16.41 -1.60 22.33
C ASP A 112 -15.40 -0.54 21.85
N LEU A 113 -15.24 -0.30 20.54
CA LEU A 113 -14.54 0.91 20.10
C LEU A 113 -15.50 2.12 20.15
N PRO A 114 -15.12 3.24 20.82
CA PRO A 114 -15.87 4.47 20.70
C PRO A 114 -15.99 4.84 19.21
N PRO A 115 -17.14 5.36 18.76
CA PRO A 115 -17.31 5.72 17.35
C PRO A 115 -16.20 6.70 16.99
N ALA A 116 -15.33 6.28 16.08
CA ALA A 116 -14.33 7.17 15.50
C ALA A 116 -15.09 8.23 14.71
N ILE A 117 -15.36 9.35 15.36
CA ILE A 117 -15.79 10.60 14.75
C ILE A 117 -14.63 11.04 13.84
N GLU A 118 -14.76 10.70 12.58
CA GLU A 118 -14.57 11.57 11.42
C GLU A 118 -14.68 10.68 10.18
N GLU A 119 -15.83 10.72 9.52
CA GLU A 119 -15.90 10.42 8.09
C GLU A 119 -14.96 11.39 7.38
N ARG A 120 -13.67 11.02 7.29
CA ARG A 120 -12.69 11.66 6.42
C ARG A 120 -13.33 11.68 5.04
N ARG A 121 -13.83 12.84 4.59
CA ARG A 121 -14.46 13.01 3.27
C ARG A 121 -13.48 12.49 2.22
N ARG A 122 -13.73 11.27 1.76
CA ARG A 122 -12.85 10.57 0.83
C ARG A 122 -12.77 11.41 -0.46
N PRO A 123 -11.58 11.58 -1.04
CA PRO A 123 -11.44 12.38 -2.26
C PRO A 123 -12.33 11.80 -3.36
N SER A 124 -13.01 12.67 -4.12
CA SER A 124 -13.74 12.27 -5.33
C SER A 124 -12.80 11.51 -6.25
N MET A 125 -13.29 10.44 -6.89
CA MET A 125 -12.56 9.62 -7.85
C MET A 125 -11.83 10.45 -8.92
N THR A 126 -12.42 11.56 -9.38
CA THR A 126 -11.74 12.48 -10.31
C THR A 126 -10.46 13.07 -9.71
N ARG A 127 -10.48 13.48 -8.44
CA ARG A 127 -9.28 13.99 -7.74
C ARG A 127 -8.24 12.88 -7.53
N GLN A 128 -8.67 11.64 -7.37
CA GLN A 128 -7.76 10.51 -7.28
C GLN A 128 -7.08 10.25 -8.63
N LEU A 129 -7.82 10.31 -9.73
CA LEU A 129 -7.27 10.19 -11.08
C LEU A 129 -6.33 11.36 -11.40
N ASP A 130 -6.69 12.60 -11.06
CA ASP A 130 -5.82 13.77 -11.24
C ASP A 130 -4.47 13.57 -10.54
N ARG A 131 -4.46 13.11 -9.27
CA ARG A 131 -3.22 12.80 -8.54
C ARG A 131 -2.43 11.64 -9.16
N ALA A 132 -3.12 10.64 -9.70
CA ALA A 132 -2.46 9.52 -10.34
C ALA A 132 -1.80 9.94 -11.66
N ILE A 133 -2.46 10.80 -12.44
CA ILE A 133 -1.92 11.44 -13.63
C ILE A 133 -0.66 12.24 -13.26
N ASP A 134 -0.73 13.11 -12.25
CA ASP A 134 0.42 13.91 -11.81
C ASP A 134 1.61 13.03 -11.40
N ARG A 135 1.35 11.93 -10.68
CA ARG A 135 2.40 10.98 -10.27
C ARG A 135 2.97 10.18 -11.44
N LEU A 136 2.14 9.76 -12.39
CA LEU A 136 2.61 9.08 -13.60
C LEU A 136 3.47 10.00 -14.45
N VAL A 137 3.06 11.26 -14.63
CA VAL A 137 3.87 12.28 -15.33
C VAL A 137 5.22 12.46 -14.65
N ALA A 138 5.24 12.58 -13.31
CA ALA A 138 6.47 12.70 -12.56
C ALA A 138 7.36 11.45 -12.68
N ALA A 139 6.77 10.26 -12.65
CA ALA A 139 7.49 8.99 -12.83
C ALA A 139 8.08 8.89 -14.24
N SER A 140 7.32 9.19 -15.29
CA SER A 140 7.77 9.14 -16.69
C SER A 140 8.91 10.11 -17.01
N GLY A 141 9.06 11.20 -16.25
CA GLY A 141 10.15 12.17 -16.40
C GLY A 141 11.48 11.74 -15.77
N ARG A 142 11.54 10.56 -15.13
CA ARG A 142 12.75 10.05 -14.49
C ARG A 142 13.74 9.49 -15.53
N LEU A 143 15.01 9.89 -15.41
CA LEU A 143 16.09 9.46 -16.32
C LEU A 143 16.58 8.03 -16.06
N ASP A 144 16.26 7.45 -14.90
CA ASP A 144 16.73 6.14 -14.44
C ASP A 144 15.73 5.00 -14.69
N LEU A 145 14.72 5.21 -15.53
CA LEU A 145 13.75 4.17 -15.86
C LEU A 145 14.34 3.12 -16.83
N PRO A 146 13.97 1.82 -16.66
CA PRO A 146 14.33 0.79 -17.62
C PRO A 146 13.74 1.07 -19.00
N ALA A 147 14.42 0.63 -20.05
CA ALA A 147 13.98 0.78 -21.43
C ALA A 147 12.56 0.19 -21.65
N GLY A 148 11.73 0.87 -22.43
CA GLY A 148 10.35 0.45 -22.73
C GLY A 148 9.31 0.85 -21.68
N LEU A 149 9.72 1.19 -20.45
CA LEU A 149 8.80 1.68 -19.44
C LEU A 149 8.26 3.08 -19.76
N PRO A 150 9.07 4.08 -20.16
CA PRO A 150 8.55 5.42 -20.48
C PRO A 150 7.49 5.41 -21.59
N GLU A 151 7.68 4.59 -22.62
CA GLU A 151 6.73 4.45 -23.73
C GLU A 151 5.41 3.84 -23.23
N ALA A 152 5.49 2.77 -22.45
CA ALA A 152 4.31 2.13 -21.86
C ALA A 152 3.54 3.08 -20.93
N LEU A 153 4.26 3.85 -20.09
CA LEU A 153 3.66 4.84 -19.20
C LEU A 153 2.99 5.98 -19.98
N THR A 154 3.55 6.37 -21.14
CA THR A 154 2.94 7.39 -22.01
C THR A 154 1.59 6.92 -22.55
N THR A 155 1.51 5.69 -23.08
CA THR A 155 0.23 5.11 -23.52
C THR A 155 -0.78 5.00 -22.38
N ILE A 156 -0.33 4.55 -21.20
CA ILE A 156 -1.19 4.46 -20.01
C ILE A 156 -1.70 5.85 -19.57
N LEU A 157 -0.85 6.87 -19.65
CA LEU A 157 -1.22 8.24 -19.30
C LEU A 157 -2.32 8.77 -20.22
N ASP A 158 -2.22 8.52 -21.52
CA ASP A 158 -3.23 8.91 -22.51
C ASP A 158 -4.58 8.24 -22.19
N ASP A 159 -4.58 6.92 -21.91
CA ASP A 159 -5.77 6.18 -21.51
C ASP A 159 -6.39 6.75 -20.22
N LEU A 160 -5.57 7.15 -19.25
CA LEU A 160 -6.02 7.68 -17.97
C LEU A 160 -6.62 9.09 -18.11
N VAL A 161 -6.06 9.92 -19.00
CA VAL A 161 -6.60 11.25 -19.34
C VAL A 161 -7.97 11.12 -20.02
N LEU A 162 -8.11 10.21 -20.98
CA LEU A 162 -9.39 9.91 -21.63
C LEU A 162 -10.42 9.42 -20.60
N LEU A 163 -10.03 8.49 -19.74
CA LEU A 163 -10.92 7.93 -18.71
C LEU A 163 -11.38 9.00 -17.71
N ARG A 164 -10.48 9.89 -17.28
CA ARG A 164 -10.82 11.03 -16.41
C ARG A 164 -11.90 11.90 -17.05
N ASP A 165 -11.78 12.18 -18.33
CA ASP A 165 -12.70 13.04 -19.08
C ASP A 165 -14.08 12.40 -19.28
N GLU A 166 -14.12 11.09 -19.53
CA GLU A 166 -15.37 10.33 -19.55
C GLU A 166 -16.04 10.30 -18.17
N LEU A 167 -15.27 10.11 -17.10
CA LEU A 167 -15.80 10.06 -15.72
C LEU A 167 -16.45 11.38 -15.28
N ARG A 168 -15.94 12.52 -15.77
CA ARG A 168 -16.57 13.84 -15.54
C ARG A 168 -17.97 13.94 -16.14
N ARG A 169 -18.28 13.14 -17.16
CA ARG A 169 -19.54 13.17 -17.92
C ARG A 169 -20.49 12.01 -17.58
N ALA A 170 -19.97 10.93 -16.99
CA ALA A 170 -20.73 9.72 -16.69
C ALA A 170 -21.61 9.83 -15.42
N ARG A 171 -22.78 9.16 -15.44
CA ARG A 171 -23.72 9.01 -14.33
C ARG A 171 -24.25 7.58 -14.27
N GLY A 172 -24.66 7.10 -13.09
CA GLY A 172 -25.29 5.78 -12.91
C GLY A 172 -24.41 4.60 -13.33
N THR A 173 -24.99 3.60 -14.01
CA THR A 173 -24.32 2.36 -14.46
C THR A 173 -23.11 2.59 -15.37
N ALA A 174 -23.07 3.70 -16.12
CA ALA A 174 -21.90 4.09 -16.90
C ALA A 174 -20.67 4.34 -16.00
N ARG A 175 -20.88 4.73 -14.73
CA ARG A 175 -19.81 4.93 -13.76
C ARG A 175 -19.18 3.61 -13.31
N GLU A 176 -19.96 2.53 -13.19
CA GLU A 176 -19.46 1.21 -12.81
C GLU A 176 -18.54 0.61 -13.89
N ALA A 177 -18.91 0.77 -15.17
CA ALA A 177 -18.05 0.37 -16.28
C ALA A 177 -16.70 1.12 -16.27
N LEU A 178 -16.70 2.39 -15.87
CA LEU A 178 -15.47 3.18 -15.72
C LEU A 178 -14.61 2.70 -14.55
N ILE A 179 -15.20 2.23 -13.44
CA ILE A 179 -14.44 1.62 -12.33
C ILE A 179 -13.66 0.39 -12.81
N ALA A 180 -14.31 -0.48 -13.59
CA ALA A 180 -13.65 -1.66 -14.16
C ALA A 180 -12.49 -1.27 -15.08
N ARG A 181 -12.64 -0.18 -15.84
CA ARG A 181 -11.56 0.40 -16.66
C ARG A 181 -10.41 0.96 -15.82
N VAL A 182 -10.69 1.65 -14.70
CA VAL A 182 -9.64 2.10 -13.75
C VAL A 182 -8.82 0.90 -13.27
N ALA A 183 -9.49 -0.19 -12.85
CA ALA A 183 -8.80 -1.40 -12.41
C ALA A 183 -8.01 -2.09 -13.54
N ALA A 184 -8.47 -2.00 -14.79
CA ALA A 184 -7.73 -2.49 -15.94
C ALA A 184 -6.45 -1.67 -16.20
N ILE A 185 -6.54 -0.34 -16.16
CA ILE A 185 -5.38 0.54 -16.28
C ILE A 185 -4.39 0.27 -15.14
N ASP A 186 -4.87 0.06 -13.90
CA ASP A 186 -3.98 -0.28 -12.78
C ASP A 186 -3.18 -1.55 -13.04
N ARG A 187 -3.82 -2.60 -13.58
CA ARG A 187 -3.14 -3.83 -13.98
C ARG A 187 -2.16 -3.59 -15.12
N SER A 188 -2.46 -2.69 -16.07
CA SER A 188 -1.52 -2.30 -17.13
C SER A 188 -0.27 -1.62 -16.57
N VAL A 189 -0.40 -0.75 -15.55
CA VAL A 189 0.75 -0.15 -14.85
C VAL A 189 1.62 -1.23 -14.19
N ALA A 190 1.00 -2.17 -13.46
CA ALA A 190 1.72 -3.30 -12.86
C ALA A 190 2.40 -4.19 -13.91
N GLY A 191 1.72 -4.49 -15.01
CA GLY A 191 2.27 -5.28 -16.12
C GLY A 191 3.46 -4.60 -16.80
N ALA A 192 3.37 -3.29 -17.06
CA ALA A 192 4.47 -2.51 -17.61
C ALA A 192 5.69 -2.53 -16.67
N ALA A 193 5.48 -2.38 -15.36
CA ALA A 193 6.54 -2.46 -14.36
C ALA A 193 7.21 -3.84 -14.32
N ARG A 194 6.43 -4.94 -14.37
CA ARG A 194 6.98 -6.30 -14.43
C ARG A 194 7.80 -6.55 -15.70
N ASN A 195 7.28 -6.10 -16.85
CA ASN A 195 7.99 -6.25 -18.13
C ASN A 195 9.30 -5.47 -18.14
N ALA A 196 9.29 -4.25 -17.59
CA ALA A 196 10.47 -3.40 -17.46
C ALA A 196 11.53 -3.97 -16.51
N ALA A 197 11.11 -4.68 -15.45
CA ALA A 197 12.02 -5.34 -14.52
C ALA A 197 12.83 -6.46 -15.19
N GLY A 198 12.25 -7.17 -16.18
CA GLY A 198 12.92 -8.21 -16.93
C GLY A 198 13.63 -9.23 -16.03
N ALA A 199 14.95 -9.36 -16.16
CA ALA A 199 15.76 -10.29 -15.37
C ALA A 199 15.76 -9.97 -13.85
N ALA A 200 15.53 -8.72 -13.46
CA ALA A 200 15.47 -8.32 -12.05
C ALA A 200 14.19 -8.79 -11.34
N LEU A 201 13.15 -9.20 -12.09
CA LEU A 201 11.86 -9.61 -11.53
C LEU A 201 12.01 -10.75 -10.51
N ALA A 202 12.85 -11.73 -10.79
CA ALA A 202 13.07 -12.86 -9.88
C ALA A 202 13.64 -12.44 -8.52
N ALA A 203 14.52 -11.42 -8.49
CA ALA A 203 15.06 -10.88 -7.25
C ALA A 203 13.98 -10.13 -6.45
N VAL A 204 13.14 -9.35 -7.13
CA VAL A 204 12.02 -8.64 -6.50
C VAL A 204 10.99 -9.63 -5.95
N GLU A 205 10.70 -10.72 -6.66
CA GLU A 205 9.83 -11.78 -6.12
C GLU A 205 10.44 -12.51 -4.92
N ALA A 206 11.76 -12.71 -4.90
CA ALA A 206 12.45 -13.28 -3.74
C ALA A 206 12.34 -12.35 -2.52
N GLU A 207 12.50 -11.05 -2.73
CA GLU A 207 12.27 -10.04 -1.69
C GLU A 207 10.82 -10.05 -1.20
N ALA A 208 9.84 -10.09 -2.12
CA ALA A 208 8.43 -10.20 -1.78
C ALA A 208 8.13 -11.45 -0.92
N ARG A 209 8.71 -12.60 -1.29
CA ARG A 209 8.59 -13.83 -0.48
C ARG A 209 9.25 -13.68 0.89
N GLY A 210 10.40 -12.99 0.97
CA GLY A 210 11.08 -12.67 2.22
C GLY A 210 10.23 -11.81 3.15
N GLU A 211 9.57 -10.77 2.63
CA GLU A 211 8.64 -9.94 3.43
C GLU A 211 7.44 -10.74 3.95
N LEU A 212 6.97 -11.72 3.17
CA LEU A 212 5.81 -12.54 3.50
C LEU A 212 6.15 -13.78 4.31
N ALA A 213 7.42 -14.18 4.40
CA ALA A 213 7.86 -15.42 5.04
C ALA A 213 7.24 -15.64 6.44
N PRO A 214 7.15 -14.62 7.33
CA PRO A 214 6.52 -14.76 8.64
C PRO A 214 5.06 -15.26 8.60
N PHE A 215 4.36 -15.02 7.49
CA PHE A 215 2.94 -15.30 7.31
C PHE A 215 2.67 -16.60 6.55
N ARG A 216 3.70 -17.27 6.02
CA ARG A 216 3.55 -18.45 5.17
C ARG A 216 2.72 -19.55 5.84
N GLY A 217 2.96 -19.80 7.13
CA GLY A 217 2.26 -20.84 7.89
C GLY A 217 0.77 -20.56 8.13
N ARG A 218 0.30 -19.31 7.93
CA ARG A 218 -1.08 -18.88 8.18
C ARG A 218 -1.89 -18.70 6.89
N MET A 219 -1.25 -18.89 5.73
CA MET A 219 -1.84 -18.66 4.40
C MET A 219 -2.00 -19.98 3.62
N PRO A 220 -3.18 -20.21 3.03
CA PRO A 220 -3.35 -21.20 1.96
C PRO A 220 -2.38 -20.99 0.79
N ALA A 221 -2.08 -22.01 -0.01
CA ALA A 221 -1.12 -21.88 -1.11
C ALA A 221 -1.53 -20.81 -2.14
N GLU A 222 -2.80 -20.77 -2.55
CA GLU A 222 -3.28 -19.75 -3.49
C GLU A 222 -3.26 -18.34 -2.89
N ALA A 223 -3.48 -18.23 -1.58
CA ALA A 223 -3.39 -16.98 -0.83
C ALA A 223 -1.98 -16.42 -0.87
N TRP A 224 -1.02 -17.31 -0.67
CA TRP A 224 0.40 -17.04 -0.69
C TRP A 224 0.82 -16.54 -2.08
N ASP A 225 0.44 -17.23 -3.14
CA ASP A 225 0.82 -16.83 -4.50
C ASP A 225 0.24 -15.47 -4.87
N ARG A 226 -1.02 -15.19 -4.50
CA ARG A 226 -1.63 -13.86 -4.66
C ARG A 226 -0.91 -12.80 -3.82
N ALA A 227 -0.55 -13.11 -2.58
CA ALA A 227 0.18 -12.20 -1.71
C ALA A 227 1.56 -11.85 -2.28
N VAL A 228 2.28 -12.85 -2.78
CA VAL A 228 3.59 -12.68 -3.42
C VAL A 228 3.43 -11.82 -4.67
N ALA A 229 2.49 -12.12 -5.56
CA ALA A 229 2.25 -11.33 -6.76
C ALA A 229 1.92 -9.85 -6.43
N ALA A 230 1.06 -9.62 -5.43
CA ALA A 230 0.71 -8.27 -4.99
C ALA A 230 1.87 -7.53 -4.32
N SER A 231 2.71 -8.22 -3.55
CA SER A 231 3.90 -7.63 -2.91
C SER A 231 4.98 -7.31 -3.95
N THR A 232 5.17 -8.17 -4.97
CA THR A 232 6.04 -7.89 -6.12
C THR A 232 5.57 -6.65 -6.88
N ASP A 233 4.28 -6.53 -7.18
CA ASP A 233 3.73 -5.32 -7.82
C ASP A 233 3.98 -4.07 -7.01
N ARG A 234 3.81 -4.15 -5.69
CA ARG A 234 4.04 -3.04 -4.79
C ARG A 234 5.52 -2.63 -4.77
N LEU A 235 6.46 -3.57 -4.67
CA LEU A 235 7.90 -3.29 -4.69
C LEU A 235 8.34 -2.62 -6.00
N LEU A 236 7.86 -3.12 -7.14
CA LEU A 236 8.17 -2.53 -8.44
C LEU A 236 7.61 -1.11 -8.56
N ARG A 237 6.40 -0.87 -8.07
CA ARG A 237 5.82 0.48 -8.06
C ARG A 237 6.60 1.43 -7.17
N GLU A 238 7.05 0.99 -6.01
CA GLU A 238 7.90 1.80 -5.13
C GLU A 238 9.25 2.12 -5.80
N GLN A 239 9.89 1.12 -6.41
CA GLN A 239 11.16 1.28 -7.12
C GLN A 239 11.06 2.30 -8.26
N TYR A 240 9.97 2.26 -9.05
CA TYR A 240 9.77 3.13 -10.21
C TYR A 240 8.94 4.40 -9.91
N GLY A 241 8.50 4.59 -8.66
CA GLY A 241 7.67 5.75 -8.26
C GLY A 241 6.26 5.76 -8.85
N LEU A 242 5.70 4.60 -9.19
CA LEU A 242 4.40 4.47 -9.86
C LEU A 242 3.24 4.52 -8.84
N PRO A 243 2.11 5.16 -9.19
CA PRO A 243 0.94 5.20 -8.31
C PRO A 243 0.17 3.86 -8.32
N VAL A 244 -0.72 3.69 -7.35
CA VAL A 244 -1.77 2.65 -7.34
C VAL A 244 -3.10 3.32 -7.65
N LEU A 245 -3.87 2.76 -8.58
CA LEU A 245 -5.22 3.25 -8.91
C LEU A 245 -6.26 2.39 -8.18
N GLU A 246 -6.70 2.87 -7.01
CA GLU A 246 -7.73 2.18 -6.23
C GLU A 246 -9.13 2.42 -6.81
N ALA A 247 -9.78 1.36 -7.28
CA ALA A 247 -11.11 1.42 -7.88
C ALA A 247 -12.26 1.38 -6.83
N SER A 248 -11.95 1.06 -5.56
CA SER A 248 -12.88 0.66 -4.50
C SER A 248 -13.73 1.77 -3.86
N THR A 249 -13.86 2.95 -4.48
CA THR A 249 -14.51 4.11 -3.84
C THR A 249 -15.97 4.37 -4.24
N LEU A 250 -16.67 3.40 -4.85
CA LEU A 250 -18.10 3.53 -5.15
C LEU A 250 -18.86 2.25 -4.79
N GLY A 251 -19.50 2.29 -3.62
CA GLY A 251 -20.38 1.22 -3.17
C GLY A 251 -20.95 1.46 -1.77
N HIS A 252 -21.45 2.67 -1.46
CA HIS A 252 -22.33 2.84 -0.30
C HIS A 252 -23.22 4.10 -0.34
N ALA A 253 -23.77 4.49 -1.49
CA ALA A 253 -24.70 5.63 -1.52
C ALA A 253 -25.73 5.48 -2.63
N ALA A 254 -26.53 4.42 -2.57
CA ALA A 254 -27.85 4.36 -3.21
C ALA A 254 -28.52 3.07 -2.73
N ASP A 255 -29.06 3.08 -1.51
CA ASP A 255 -30.20 2.24 -1.11
C ASP A 255 -30.68 2.76 0.26
N GLY A 256 -31.68 3.64 0.23
CA GLY A 256 -32.27 4.23 1.42
C GLY A 256 -32.80 5.65 1.14
N ASP A 257 -33.92 5.77 0.45
CA ASP A 257 -35.21 5.90 1.14
C ASP A 257 -36.33 6.03 0.11
N GLY A 258 -37.31 5.17 0.24
CA GLY A 258 -38.38 4.93 -0.72
C GLY A 258 -39.45 4.09 -0.05
N ALA A 259 -40.01 4.62 1.03
CA ALA A 259 -41.32 4.27 1.57
C ALA A 259 -41.86 5.45 2.39
#